data_AF-A0AA95I4H5-F1
#
_entry.id   AF-A0AA95I4H5-F1
#
_cell.length_a   1.000
_cell.length_b   1.000
_cell.length_c   1.000
_cell.angle_alpha   90.00
_cell.angle_beta   90.00
_cell.angle_gamma   90.00
#
_symmetry.space_group_name_H-M   'P 1'
#
loop_
_entity.id
_entity.type
_entity.pdbx_description
1 polymer ?
#
loop_
_entity_poly.entity_id
_entity_poly.type
_entity_poly.pdbx_seq_one_letter_code
_entity_poly.pdbx_strand_id
1 'polypeptide(L)'
;MSIDKELREELRQVSDSMRCPPDLYERVRQSYQHYMNEKRGRSPMKKRMLAGIVAAAILIPSAVFASSYLADDIFGSVTTIEQRGGSQEDYQEIEGMLQAAKGKLTEDEFKEYMELTKQMVQLKLKITDERGVKHEEWLTQEEQQQFEQLASRLAPYFEKINGTTNP
;
A
#
# COMPACT_ATOMS: atom_id res chain seq x y z
N MET A 1 -27.01 -80.34 11.00
CA MET A 1 -26.10 -79.25 10.57
C MET A 1 -26.94 -77.99 10.39
N SER A 2 -26.38 -76.79 10.61
CA SER A 2 -27.12 -75.53 10.52
C SER A 2 -27.24 -75.09 9.07
N ILE A 3 -28.46 -74.77 8.62
CA ILE A 3 -28.81 -74.29 7.27
C ILE A 3 -27.88 -73.16 6.79
N ASP A 4 -27.40 -72.31 7.71
CA ASP A 4 -26.45 -71.23 7.41
C ASP A 4 -25.10 -71.72 6.83
N LYS A 5 -24.66 -72.93 7.20
CA LYS A 5 -23.39 -73.49 6.71
C LYS A 5 -23.55 -73.97 5.27
N GLU A 6 -24.66 -74.64 4.98
CA GLU A 6 -25.01 -75.13 3.65
C GLU A 6 -25.22 -73.95 2.68
N LEU A 7 -25.94 -72.91 3.11
CA LEU A 7 -26.12 -71.67 2.33
C LEU A 7 -24.79 -70.98 2.02
N ARG A 8 -23.86 -70.95 2.99
CA ARG A 8 -22.55 -70.35 2.79
C ARG A 8 -21.70 -71.14 1.81
N GLU A 9 -21.75 -72.47 1.88
CA GLU A 9 -21.01 -73.34 0.97
C GLU A 9 -21.54 -73.25 -0.46
N GLU A 10 -22.87 -73.26 -0.65
CA GLU A 10 -23.51 -73.05 -1.95
C GLU A 10 -23.15 -71.68 -2.55
N LEU A 11 -23.24 -70.60 -1.76
CA LEU A 11 -22.86 -69.27 -2.23
C LEU A 11 -21.38 -69.18 -2.61
N ARG A 12 -20.52 -69.89 -1.86
CA ARG A 12 -19.08 -69.93 -2.15
C ARG A 12 -18.80 -70.71 -3.43
N GLN A 13 -19.45 -71.86 -3.61
CA GLN A 13 -19.35 -72.66 -4.84
C GLN A 13 -19.83 -71.88 -6.06
N VAL A 14 -20.94 -71.15 -5.94
CA VAL A 14 -21.46 -70.29 -7.02
C VAL A 14 -20.49 -69.14 -7.32
N SER A 15 -19.94 -68.49 -6.28
CA SER A 15 -18.92 -67.43 -6.44
C SER A 15 -17.65 -67.94 -7.12
N ASP A 16 -17.17 -69.12 -6.76
CA ASP A 16 -15.95 -69.70 -7.34
C ASP A 16 -16.18 -70.14 -8.81
N SER A 17 -17.42 -70.47 -9.18
CA SER A 17 -17.80 -70.77 -10.56
C SER A 17 -18.02 -69.53 -11.43
N MET A 18 -18.20 -68.35 -10.82
CA MET A 18 -18.37 -67.10 -11.55
C MET A 18 -17.03 -66.61 -12.11
N ARG A 19 -16.94 -66.52 -13.43
CA ARG A 19 -15.81 -65.87 -14.10
C ARG A 19 -16.06 -64.37 -14.17
N CYS A 20 -15.28 -63.58 -13.45
CA CYS A 20 -15.32 -62.13 -13.61
C CYS A 20 -14.83 -61.73 -15.02
N PRO A 21 -15.59 -60.93 -15.78
CA PRO A 21 -15.11 -60.42 -17.05
C PRO A 21 -13.90 -59.51 -16.80
N PRO A 22 -12.82 -59.62 -17.60
CA PRO A 22 -11.57 -58.88 -17.36
C PRO A 22 -11.77 -57.36 -17.38
N ASP A 23 -12.77 -56.87 -18.11
CA ASP A 23 -13.06 -55.43 -18.27
C ASP A 23 -13.89 -54.83 -17.12
N LEU A 24 -14.30 -55.62 -16.12
CA LEU A 24 -15.14 -55.13 -15.02
C LEU A 24 -14.42 -54.04 -14.21
N TYR A 25 -13.13 -54.25 -13.92
CA TYR A 25 -12.31 -53.27 -13.20
C TYR A 25 -12.15 -51.97 -13.97
N GLU A 26 -11.90 -52.05 -15.29
CA GLU A 26 -11.80 -50.87 -16.16
C GLU A 26 -13.12 -50.09 -16.19
N ARG A 27 -14.26 -50.79 -16.31
CA ARG A 27 -15.58 -50.15 -16.33
C ARG A 27 -15.91 -49.43 -15.00
N VAL A 28 -15.58 -50.05 -13.86
CA VAL A 28 -15.76 -49.43 -12.54
C VAL A 28 -14.80 -48.24 -12.36
N ARG A 29 -13.56 -48.34 -12.84
CA ARG A 29 -12.60 -47.23 -12.77
C ARG A 29 -13.07 -46.03 -13.60
N GLN A 30 -13.56 -46.28 -14.81
CA GLN A 30 -14.08 -45.23 -15.70
C GLN A 30 -15.31 -44.54 -15.11
N SER A 31 -16.26 -45.28 -14.51
CA SER A 31 -17.43 -44.67 -13.88
C SER A 31 -17.05 -43.80 -12.68
N TYR A 32 -16.08 -44.25 -11.87
CA TYR A 32 -15.57 -43.48 -10.73
C TYR A 32 -14.85 -42.20 -11.16
N GLN A 33 -14.04 -42.28 -12.23
CA GLN A 33 -13.37 -41.12 -12.81
C GLN A 33 -14.36 -40.10 -13.36
N HIS A 34 -15.43 -40.54 -14.02
CA HIS A 34 -16.46 -39.64 -14.54
C HIS A 34 -17.21 -38.92 -13.41
N TYR A 35 -17.58 -39.64 -12.35
CA TYR A 35 -18.21 -39.07 -11.15
C TYR A 35 -17.31 -38.04 -10.44
N MET A 36 -16.02 -38.34 -10.30
CA MET A 36 -15.05 -37.42 -9.69
C MET A 36 -14.82 -36.17 -10.56
N ASN A 37 -14.78 -36.32 -11.89
CA ASN A 37 -14.59 -35.19 -12.79
C ASN A 37 -15.81 -34.26 -12.87
N GLU A 38 -17.04 -34.80 -12.84
CA GLU A 38 -18.26 -33.96 -12.76
C GLU A 38 -18.34 -33.18 -11.44
N LYS A 39 -17.94 -33.79 -10.31
CA LYS A 39 -17.91 -33.08 -9.01
C LYS A 39 -16.76 -32.08 -8.88
N ARG A 40 -15.68 -32.22 -9.67
CA ARG A 40 -14.52 -31.31 -9.66
C ARG A 40 -14.64 -30.14 -10.65
N GLY A 41 -15.64 -30.19 -11.53
CA GLY A 41 -15.82 -29.28 -12.66
C GLY A 41 -16.93 -28.25 -12.50
N ARG A 42 -16.94 -27.44 -11.42
CA ARG A 42 -17.72 -26.18 -11.42
C ARG A 42 -17.27 -25.20 -10.33
N SER A 43 -16.15 -24.52 -10.57
CA SER A 43 -16.00 -23.16 -10.07
C SER A 43 -14.96 -22.41 -10.91
N PRO A 44 -15.34 -21.30 -11.58
CA PRO A 44 -14.38 -20.41 -12.24
C PRO A 44 -13.73 -19.46 -11.20
N MET A 45 -13.33 -19.94 -10.01
CA MET A 45 -12.72 -19.08 -8.98
C MET A 45 -11.29 -18.65 -9.30
N LYS A 46 -10.60 -19.30 -10.24
CA LYS A 46 -9.23 -18.91 -10.63
C LYS A 46 -9.17 -17.56 -11.37
N LYS A 47 -10.25 -17.17 -12.07
CA LYS A 47 -10.34 -15.86 -12.72
C LYS A 47 -10.73 -14.74 -11.75
N ARG A 48 -11.35 -15.07 -10.61
CA ARG A 48 -11.74 -14.09 -9.59
C ARG A 48 -10.59 -13.69 -8.66
N MET A 49 -9.60 -14.56 -8.43
CA MET A 49 -8.41 -14.18 -7.66
C MET A 49 -7.47 -13.24 -8.44
N LEU A 50 -7.39 -13.35 -9.77
CA LEU A 50 -6.56 -12.45 -10.58
C LEU A 50 -7.13 -11.02 -10.67
N ALA A 51 -8.47 -10.88 -10.62
CA ALA A 51 -9.13 -9.57 -10.62
C ALA A 51 -9.01 -8.82 -9.28
N GLY A 52 -8.85 -9.53 -8.15
CA GLY A 52 -8.65 -8.91 -6.84
C GLY A 52 -7.27 -8.27 -6.67
N ILE A 53 -6.23 -8.83 -7.29
CA ILE A 53 -4.85 -8.32 -7.19
C ILE A 53 -4.67 -7.04 -8.04
N VAL A 54 -5.34 -6.95 -9.19
CA VAL A 54 -5.32 -5.71 -10.02
C VAL A 54 -6.12 -4.59 -9.36
N ALA A 55 -7.24 -4.89 -8.68
CA ALA A 55 -8.01 -3.88 -7.95
C ALA A 55 -7.24 -3.29 -6.74
N ALA A 56 -6.42 -4.09 -6.04
CA ALA A 56 -5.61 -3.62 -4.93
C ALA A 56 -4.43 -2.73 -5.36
N ALA A 57 -3.89 -2.92 -6.57
CA ALA A 57 -2.78 -2.10 -7.09
C ALA A 57 -3.24 -0.73 -7.63
N ILE A 58 -4.49 -0.60 -8.09
CA ILE A 58 -5.06 0.68 -8.55
C ILE A 58 -5.58 1.53 -7.37
N LEU A 59 -5.81 0.92 -6.20
CA LEU A 59 -6.33 1.58 -4.99
C LEU A 59 -5.26 2.03 -3.98
N ILE A 60 -3.99 2.13 -4.41
CA ILE A 60 -2.91 2.73 -3.61
C ILE A 60 -2.28 3.83 -4.46
N PRO A 61 -3.03 4.91 -4.74
CA PRO A 61 -2.54 6.19 -4.21
C PRO A 61 -3.53 6.94 -3.31
N SER A 62 -4.72 6.41 -3.02
CA SER A 62 -5.75 7.21 -2.31
C SER A 62 -5.76 7.06 -0.79
N ALA A 63 -5.06 6.08 -0.22
CA ALA A 63 -5.14 5.79 1.22
C ALA A 63 -4.37 6.77 2.12
N VAL A 64 -3.59 7.69 1.56
CA VAL A 64 -2.94 8.78 2.31
C VAL A 64 -3.87 9.99 2.51
N PHE A 65 -5.00 10.08 1.80
CA PHE A 65 -5.84 11.28 1.76
C PHE A 65 -6.74 11.51 3.00
N ALA A 66 -6.58 10.75 4.08
CA ALA A 66 -7.38 10.91 5.30
C ALA A 66 -6.58 11.29 6.56
N SER A 67 -5.25 11.41 6.49
CA SER A 67 -4.48 12.03 7.57
C SER A 67 -4.53 13.54 7.43
N SER A 68 -4.67 14.27 8.55
CA SER A 68 -4.45 15.72 8.60
C SER A 68 -3.10 16.02 7.94
N TYR A 69 -3.07 16.90 6.95
CA TYR A 69 -1.82 17.28 6.29
C TYR A 69 -0.94 18.03 7.29
N LEU A 70 0.32 17.63 7.43
CA LEU A 70 1.31 18.38 8.20
C LEU A 70 1.57 19.76 7.56
N ALA A 71 1.45 19.84 6.23
CA ALA A 71 1.53 21.07 5.47
C ALA A 71 0.43 22.07 5.87
N ASP A 72 -0.74 21.62 6.36
CA ASP A 72 -1.81 22.53 6.80
C ASP A 72 -1.36 23.36 8.02
N ASP A 73 -0.47 22.85 8.89
CA ASP A 73 0.02 23.64 10.03
C ASP A 73 0.94 24.79 9.60
N ILE A 74 1.61 24.63 8.46
CA ILE A 74 2.58 25.58 7.92
C ILE A 74 1.90 26.58 6.97
N PHE A 75 1.10 26.07 6.03
CA PHE A 75 0.48 26.86 4.96
C PHE A 75 -1.01 27.16 5.20
N GLY A 76 -1.65 26.49 6.16
CA GLY A 76 -3.09 26.58 6.40
C GLY A 76 -3.92 25.73 5.43
N SER A 77 -3.63 25.82 4.14
CA SER A 77 -4.27 25.00 3.10
C SER A 77 -3.50 25.04 1.77
N VAL A 78 -3.83 24.12 0.86
CA VAL A 78 -3.33 24.12 -0.53
C VAL A 78 -3.58 25.44 -1.27
N THR A 79 -4.68 26.14 -0.96
CA THR A 79 -5.06 27.39 -1.64
C THR A 79 -4.04 28.51 -1.47
N THR A 80 -3.26 28.50 -0.38
CA THR A 80 -2.21 29.49 -0.12
C THR A 80 -1.01 29.32 -1.07
N ILE A 81 -0.73 28.08 -1.48
CA ILE A 81 0.29 27.78 -2.48
C ILE A 81 -0.24 28.08 -3.89
N GLU A 82 -1.48 27.71 -4.18
CA GLU A 82 -2.14 27.99 -5.47
C GLU A 82 -2.23 29.49 -5.77
N GLN A 83 -2.57 30.31 -4.76
CA GLN A 83 -2.61 31.78 -4.88
C GLN A 83 -1.25 32.40 -5.22
N ARG A 84 -0.16 31.67 -5.01
CA ARG A 84 1.21 32.11 -5.25
C ARG A 84 1.85 31.38 -6.43
N GLY A 85 1.04 30.71 -7.25
CA GLY A 85 1.48 30.04 -8.47
C GLY A 85 2.05 28.64 -8.28
N GLY A 86 1.91 28.03 -7.10
CA GLY A 86 2.26 26.63 -6.89
C GLY A 86 1.11 25.67 -7.21
N SER A 87 1.43 24.41 -7.43
CA SER A 87 0.51 23.33 -7.78
C SER A 87 0.06 22.55 -6.53
N GLN A 88 -1.06 21.83 -6.65
CA GLN A 88 -1.41 20.79 -5.69
C GLN A 88 -0.31 19.71 -5.57
N GLU A 89 0.43 19.46 -6.65
CA GLU A 89 1.56 18.53 -6.65
C GLU A 89 2.70 19.03 -5.75
N ASP A 90 3.00 20.33 -5.80
CA ASP A 90 4.00 20.95 -4.92
C ASP A 90 3.58 20.82 -3.45
N TYR A 91 2.28 20.99 -3.17
CA TYR A 91 1.73 20.79 -1.83
C TYR A 91 1.93 19.35 -1.33
N GLN A 92 1.70 18.37 -2.21
CA GLN A 92 1.88 16.95 -1.90
C GLN A 92 3.35 16.58 -1.73
N GLU A 93 4.25 17.18 -2.51
CA GLU A 93 5.69 16.99 -2.37
C GLU A 93 6.17 17.47 -0.99
N ILE A 94 5.73 18.66 -0.58
CA ILE A 94 6.04 19.23 0.73
C ILE A 94 5.48 18.34 1.85
N GLU A 95 4.23 17.88 1.73
CA GLU A 95 3.65 16.93 2.68
C GLU A 95 4.49 15.66 2.78
N GLY A 96 4.91 15.09 1.65
CA GLY A 96 5.77 13.91 1.61
C GLY A 96 7.10 14.12 2.35
N MET A 97 7.73 15.29 2.15
CA MET A 97 8.96 15.66 2.87
C MET A 97 8.72 15.80 4.38
N LEU A 98 7.60 16.40 4.80
CA LEU A 98 7.24 16.56 6.22
C LEU A 98 6.97 15.21 6.89
N GLN A 99 6.27 14.30 6.20
CA GLN A 99 6.02 12.94 6.70
C GLN A 99 7.32 12.13 6.79
N ALA A 100 8.20 12.25 5.78
CA ALA A 100 9.52 11.62 5.81
C ALA A 100 10.36 12.15 6.98
N ALA A 101 10.28 13.46 7.26
CA ALA A 101 10.95 14.07 8.40
C ALA A 101 10.41 13.54 9.73
N LYS A 102 9.09 13.44 9.88
CA LYS A 102 8.45 12.88 11.08
C LYS A 102 8.84 11.42 11.34
N GLY A 103 9.09 10.64 10.28
CA GLY A 103 9.55 9.26 10.41
C GLY A 103 11.02 9.12 10.80
N LYS A 104 11.86 10.14 10.58
CA LYS A 104 13.31 10.12 10.82
C LYS A 104 13.73 10.90 12.07
N LEU A 105 13.00 11.94 12.42
CA LEU A 105 13.24 12.77 13.59
C LEU A 105 12.45 12.23 14.79
N THR A 106 12.96 12.52 15.98
CA THR A 106 12.18 12.30 17.22
C THR A 106 11.04 13.32 17.32
N GLU A 107 10.05 13.06 18.17
CA GLU A 107 8.86 13.93 18.30
C GLU A 107 9.22 15.37 18.68
N ASP A 108 10.18 15.55 19.59
CA ASP A 108 10.68 16.87 20.01
C ASP A 108 11.45 17.58 18.88
N GLU A 109 12.35 16.87 18.19
CA GLU A 109 13.09 17.40 17.05
C GLU A 109 12.17 17.77 15.88
N PHE A 110 11.13 16.95 15.64
CA PHE A 110 10.14 17.21 14.59
C PHE A 110 9.32 18.47 14.91
N LYS A 111 8.96 18.67 16.18
CA LYS A 111 8.24 19.86 16.61
C LYS A 111 9.09 21.13 16.43
N GLU A 112 10.36 21.09 16.82
CA GLU A 112 11.29 22.20 16.56
C GLU A 112 11.48 22.45 15.07
N TYR A 113 11.66 21.39 14.28
CA TYR A 113 11.78 21.46 12.82
C TYR A 113 10.53 22.12 12.19
N MET A 114 9.34 21.77 12.64
CA MET A 114 8.09 22.38 12.18
C MET A 114 8.01 23.87 12.50
N GLU A 115 8.33 24.28 13.74
CA GLU A 115 8.33 25.70 14.12
C GLU A 115 9.34 26.52 13.31
N LEU A 116 10.56 25.98 13.13
CA LEU A 116 11.61 26.64 12.32
C LEU A 116 11.21 26.74 10.85
N THR A 117 10.64 25.66 10.29
CA THR A 117 10.16 25.64 8.90
C THR A 117 9.03 26.62 8.70
N LYS A 118 8.09 26.72 9.65
CA LYS A 118 6.98 27.69 9.62
C LYS A 118 7.48 29.13 9.59
N GLN A 119 8.45 29.49 10.43
CA GLN A 119 9.06 30.82 10.43
C GLN A 119 9.77 31.11 9.10
N MET A 120 10.52 30.14 8.57
CA MET A 120 11.20 30.28 7.28
C MET A 120 10.21 30.46 6.12
N VAL A 121 9.13 29.68 6.11
CA VAL A 121 8.07 29.78 5.11
C VAL A 121 7.36 31.12 5.21
N GLN A 122 7.02 31.61 6.40
CA GLN A 122 6.39 32.92 6.57
C GLN A 122 7.26 34.07 6.00
N LEU A 123 8.57 34.04 6.25
CA LEU A 123 9.51 34.99 5.65
C LEU A 123 9.55 34.86 4.12
N LYS A 124 9.60 33.62 3.60
CA LYS A 124 9.54 33.36 2.15
C LYS A 124 8.21 33.80 1.51
N LEU A 125 7.10 33.64 2.21
CA LEU A 125 5.79 34.10 1.77
C LEU A 125 5.71 35.64 1.79
N LYS A 126 6.46 36.32 2.65
CA LYS A 126 6.50 37.79 2.62
C LYS A 126 7.18 38.33 1.36
N ILE A 127 8.18 37.63 0.83
CA ILE A 127 8.93 38.03 -0.38
C ILE A 127 8.36 37.51 -1.69
N THR A 128 7.45 36.54 -1.63
CA THR A 128 6.90 35.92 -2.84
C THR A 128 5.66 36.71 -3.27
N ASP A 129 5.73 37.36 -4.43
CA ASP A 129 4.58 38.05 -5.04
C ASP A 129 3.50 37.04 -5.47
N GLU A 130 2.29 37.51 -5.80
CA GLU A 130 1.15 36.70 -6.26
C GLU A 130 1.48 35.86 -7.52
N ARG A 131 2.53 36.25 -8.26
CA ARG A 131 3.04 35.52 -9.44
C ARG A 131 4.09 34.46 -9.11
N GLY A 132 4.37 34.19 -7.84
CA GLY A 132 5.41 33.25 -7.41
C GLY A 132 6.84 33.79 -7.56
N VAL A 133 6.99 35.08 -7.89
CA VAL A 133 8.29 35.72 -8.07
C VAL A 133 8.83 36.12 -6.69
N LYS A 134 10.03 35.65 -6.37
CA LYS A 134 10.72 35.98 -5.11
C LYS A 134 11.43 37.31 -5.27
N HIS A 135 11.01 38.30 -4.50
CA HIS A 135 11.67 39.58 -4.37
C HIS A 135 12.54 39.59 -3.13
N GLU A 136 13.77 39.09 -3.26
CA GLU A 136 14.78 39.10 -2.18
C GLU A 136 15.06 40.52 -1.66
N GLU A 137 14.77 41.53 -2.48
CA GLU A 137 14.87 42.97 -2.22
C GLU A 137 13.84 43.48 -1.19
N TRP A 138 12.80 42.69 -0.87
CA TRP A 138 11.78 43.06 0.13
C TRP A 138 12.16 42.67 1.56
N LEU A 139 13.22 41.86 1.73
CA LEU A 139 13.74 41.54 3.05
C LEU A 139 14.63 42.68 3.54
N THR A 140 14.44 43.09 4.79
CA THR A 140 15.46 43.91 5.44
C THR A 140 16.72 43.06 5.71
N GLN A 141 17.86 43.72 5.90
CA GLN A 141 19.11 43.05 6.22
C GLN A 141 19.00 42.19 7.49
N GLU A 142 18.14 42.58 8.43
CA GLU A 142 17.85 41.82 9.65
C GLU A 142 17.07 40.54 9.34
N GLU A 143 16.06 40.62 8.45
CA GLU A 143 15.28 39.46 8.05
C GLU A 143 16.10 38.46 7.21
N GLN A 144 17.06 38.94 6.41
CA GLN A 144 18.04 38.09 5.74
C GLN A 144 18.93 37.35 6.74
N GLN A 145 19.44 38.04 7.78
CA GLN A 145 20.22 37.39 8.84
C GLN A 145 19.39 36.37 9.62
N GLN A 146 18.12 36.67 9.90
CA GLN A 146 17.20 35.70 10.51
C GLN A 146 16.99 34.49 9.61
N PHE A 147 16.84 34.70 8.30
CA PHE A 147 16.72 33.62 7.34
C PHE A 147 17.96 32.71 7.34
N GLU A 148 19.17 33.28 7.34
CA GLU A 148 20.43 32.53 7.41
C GLU A 148 20.59 31.77 8.73
N GLN A 149 20.19 32.38 9.87
CA GLN A 149 20.20 31.71 11.16
C GLN A 149 19.21 30.54 11.21
N LEU A 150 17.99 30.74 10.68
CA LEU A 150 16.98 29.68 10.57
C LEU A 150 17.48 28.56 9.65
N ALA A 151 18.10 28.91 8.52
CA ALA A 151 18.70 27.93 7.60
C ALA A 151 19.83 27.13 8.26
N SER A 152 20.70 27.80 9.03
CA SER A 152 21.78 27.15 9.77
C SER A 152 21.26 26.20 10.85
N ARG A 153 20.15 26.55 11.51
CA ARG A 153 19.48 25.67 12.48
C ARG A 153 18.75 24.51 11.83
N LEU A 154 18.18 24.71 10.65
CA LEU A 154 17.49 23.69 9.88
C LEU A 154 18.44 22.71 9.17
N ALA A 155 19.65 23.16 8.81
CA ALA A 155 20.66 22.36 8.12
C ALA A 155 20.92 20.97 8.75
N PRO A 156 21.20 20.83 10.06
CA PRO A 156 21.42 19.52 10.67
C PRO A 156 20.16 18.63 10.62
N TYR A 157 18.97 19.20 10.68
CA TYR A 157 17.72 18.45 10.54
C TYR A 157 17.56 17.95 9.10
N PHE A 158 17.81 18.80 8.09
CA PHE A 158 17.80 18.38 6.70
C PHE A 158 18.84 17.29 6.39
N GLU A 159 20.04 17.37 6.98
CA GLU A 159 21.04 16.31 6.85
C GLU A 159 20.58 15.00 7.49
N LYS A 160 19.91 15.03 8.65
CA LYS A 160 19.31 13.83 9.24
C LYS A 160 18.19 13.25 8.37
N ILE A 161 17.36 14.12 7.80
CA ILE A 161 16.22 13.70 6.95
C ILE A 161 16.72 13.17 5.59
N ASN A 162 17.75 13.77 4.99
CA ASN A 162 18.24 13.41 3.66
C ASN A 162 19.42 12.41 3.69
N GLY A 163 20.14 12.31 4.81
CA GLY A 163 21.37 11.53 4.97
C GLY A 163 21.22 10.00 4.93
N THR A 164 20.08 9.47 4.48
CA THR A 164 19.88 8.03 4.25
C THR A 164 19.82 7.70 2.74
N THR A 165 20.72 8.30 1.95
CA THR A 165 21.08 7.84 0.61
C THR A 165 22.57 7.54 0.54
N ASN A 166 22.97 6.47 1.22
CA ASN A 166 24.09 5.58 0.87
C ASN A 166 24.04 4.37 1.81
N PRO A 167 24.23 3.12 1.33
CA PRO A 167 24.86 2.71 0.08
C PRO A 167 23.90 2.27 -1.05
#